data_AF-A0A9E7TJ14-F1
#
_entry.id   AF-A0A9E7TJ14-F1
#
_cell.length_a   1.000
_cell.length_b   1.000
_cell.length_c   1.000
_cell.angle_alpha   90.00
_cell.angle_beta   90.00
_cell.angle_gamma   90.00
#
_symmetry.space_group_name_H-M   'P 1'
#
loop_
_entity.id
_entity.type
_entity.pdbx_description
1 polymer ?
#
loop_
_entity_poly.entity_id
_entity_poly.type
_entity_poly.pdbx_seq_one_letter_code
_entity_poly.pdbx_strand_id
1 'polypeptide(L)' 'MSLESAEKFVKKMQTDKDFCEKIQKEDSETRHKILREAGFDFTREEMEQVMEQLSDEELKAVTGGSVPDCITVCHNYW' A
#
# COMPACT_ATOMS: atom_id res chain seq x y z
N MET A 1 13.94 2.31 2.61
CA MET A 1 13.55 1.76 1.30
C MET A 1 13.92 0.31 1.30
N SER A 2 13.00 -0.51 1.80
CA SER A 2 13.10 -1.96 1.71
C SER A 2 11.78 -2.52 1.23
N LEU A 3 11.86 -3.46 0.29
CA LEU A 3 10.73 -4.22 -0.24
C LEU A 3 9.87 -4.85 0.87
N GLU A 4 10.50 -5.34 1.93
CA GLU A 4 9.82 -5.89 3.13
C GLU A 4 8.91 -4.85 3.83
N SER A 5 9.29 -3.57 3.85
CA SER A 5 8.43 -2.49 4.39
C SER A 5 7.21 -2.25 3.53
N ALA A 6 7.34 -2.31 2.20
CA ALA A 6 6.22 -2.18 1.27
C ALA A 6 5.25 -3.36 1.41
N GLU A 7 5.75 -4.60 1.53
CA GLU A 7 4.90 -5.78 1.77
C GLU A 7 4.13 -5.69 3.07
N LYS A 8 4.79 -5.30 4.17
CA LYS A 8 4.13 -5.10 5.47
C LYS A 8 3.09 -3.99 5.40
N PHE A 9 3.38 -2.92 4.66
CA PHE A 9 2.43 -1.84 4.43
C PHE A 9 1.18 -2.35 3.69
N VAL A 10 1.33 -3.10 2.61
CA VAL A 10 0.19 -3.67 1.89
C VAL A 10 -0.63 -4.61 2.76
N LYS A 11 0.03 -5.53 3.48
CA LYS A 11 -0.65 -6.42 4.42
C LYS A 11 -1.41 -5.64 5.49
N LYS A 12 -0.80 -4.57 6.00
CA LYS A 12 -1.48 -3.67 6.95
C LYS A 12 -2.66 -2.98 6.30
N MET A 13 -2.56 -2.50 5.06
CA MET A 13 -3.68 -1.86 4.35
C MET A 13 -4.83 -2.81 4.04
N GLN A 14 -4.54 -4.09 3.79
CA GLN A 14 -5.54 -5.13 3.58
C GLN A 14 -6.25 -5.54 4.89
N THR A 15 -5.52 -5.56 6.01
CA THR A 15 -6.03 -6.01 7.31
C THR A 15 -6.63 -4.89 8.16
N ASP A 16 -6.08 -3.69 8.07
CA ASP A 16 -6.40 -2.50 8.86
C ASP A 16 -7.12 -1.47 7.98
N LYS A 17 -8.43 -1.66 7.84
CA LYS A 17 -9.30 -0.78 7.04
C LYS A 17 -9.36 0.65 7.59
N ASP A 18 -9.28 0.82 8.91
CA ASP A 18 -9.27 2.14 9.53
C ASP A 18 -8.02 2.93 9.13
N PHE A 19 -6.86 2.26 9.10
CA PHE A 19 -5.62 2.85 8.62
C PHE A 19 -5.67 3.21 7.12
N CYS A 20 -6.28 2.33 6.33
CA CYS A 20 -6.53 2.53 4.90
C CYS A 20 -7.41 3.76 4.63
N GLU A 21 -8.55 3.87 5.31
CA GLU A 21 -9.43 5.03 5.19
C GLU A 21 -8.78 6.32 5.68
N LYS A 22 -8.01 6.25 6.77
CA LYS A 22 -7.28 7.40 7.30
C LYS A 22 -6.33 7.93 6.24
N ILE A 23 -5.45 7.10 5.70
CA ILE A 23 -4.47 7.51 4.68
C ILE A 23 -5.13 7.97 3.39
N GLN A 24 -6.28 7.42 3.02
CA GLN A 24 -7.04 7.85 1.85
C GLN A 24 -7.61 9.27 1.98
N LYS A 25 -7.97 9.69 3.19
CA LYS A 25 -8.51 11.04 3.49
C LYS A 25 -7.42 12.10 3.66
N GLU A 26 -6.17 11.68 3.81
CA GLU A 26 -5.03 12.55 4.13
C GLU A 26 -4.22 12.92 2.88
N ASP A 27 -3.57 14.08 2.91
CA ASP A 27 -2.72 14.58 1.82
C ASP A 27 -1.42 13.78 1.65
N SER A 28 -0.83 13.83 0.46
CA SER A 28 0.41 13.10 0.14
C SER A 28 1.52 13.31 1.17
N GLU A 29 1.74 14.55 1.63
CA GLU A 29 2.74 14.85 2.67
C GLU A 29 2.41 14.21 4.02
N THR A 30 1.14 14.26 4.43
CA THR A 30 0.68 13.68 5.70
C THR A 30 0.73 12.16 5.68
N ARG A 31 0.34 11.53 4.56
CA ARG A 31 0.50 10.09 4.37
C ARG A 31 1.95 9.68 4.51
N HIS A 32 2.88 10.43 3.91
CA HIS A 32 4.30 10.12 3.97
C HIS A 32 4.84 10.19 5.42
N LYS A 33 4.34 11.14 6.21
CA LYS A 33 4.63 11.19 7.65
C LYS A 33 4.05 10.00 8.40
N ILE A 34 2.78 9.67 8.18
CA ILE A 34 2.12 8.51 8.83
C ILE A 34 2.86 7.21 8.53
N LEU A 35 3.29 7.02 7.28
CA LEU A 35 4.08 5.85 6.87
C LEU A 35 5.39 5.79 7.66
N ARG A 36 6.15 6.88 7.69
CA ARG A 36 7.42 6.95 8.42
C ARG A 36 7.24 6.78 9.93
N GLU A 37 6.20 7.37 10.52
CA GLU A 37 5.85 7.21 11.93
C GLU A 37 5.45 5.77 12.27
N ALA A 38 4.78 5.09 11.34
CA ALA A 38 4.46 3.67 11.46
C ALA A 38 5.67 2.76 11.18
N GLY A 39 6.84 3.31 10.86
CA GLY A 39 8.06 2.57 10.58
C GLY A 39 8.13 2.02 9.15
N PHE A 40 7.25 2.47 8.26
CA PHE A 40 7.29 2.12 6.85
C PHE A 40 8.12 3.12 6.07
N ASP A 41 9.19 2.62 5.46
CA ASP A 41 10.08 3.38 4.59
C ASP A 41 10.34 2.54 3.33
N PHE A 42 9.61 2.84 2.26
CA PHE A 42 9.73 2.21 0.95
C PHE A 42 9.81 3.28 -0.16
N THR A 43 10.13 2.92 -1.40
CA THR A 43 9.95 3.77 -2.60
C THR A 43 8.70 3.41 -3.39
N ARG A 44 8.35 4.27 -4.34
CA ARG A 44 7.33 3.97 -5.35
C ARG A 44 7.65 2.68 -6.11
N GLU A 45 8.91 2.48 -6.50
CA GLU A 45 9.33 1.30 -7.25
C GLU A 45 9.19 0.03 -6.41
N GLU A 46 9.54 0.07 -5.12
CA GLU A 46 9.35 -1.07 -4.22
C GLU A 46 7.86 -1.38 -4.03
N MET A 47 7.03 -0.35 -3.91
CA MET A 47 5.58 -0.50 -3.82
C MET A 47 4.99 -1.09 -5.10
N GLU A 48 5.44 -0.65 -6.26
CA GLU A 48 5.03 -1.15 -7.57
C GLU A 48 5.43 -2.63 -7.73
N GLN A 49 6.65 -3.00 -7.35
CA GLN A 49 7.09 -4.40 -7.34
C GLN A 49 6.22 -5.27 -6.43
N VAL A 50 5.88 -4.81 -5.23
CA VAL A 50 4.97 -5.53 -4.33
C VAL A 50 3.58 -5.64 -4.92
N MET A 51 3.06 -4.58 -5.54
CA MET A 51 1.75 -4.57 -6.19
C MET A 51 1.70 -5.50 -7.40
N GLU A 52 2.75 -5.55 -8.23
CA GLU A 52 2.88 -6.49 -9.34
C GLU A 52 2.94 -7.92 -8.82
N GLN A 53 3.78 -8.21 -7.82
CA GLN A 53 3.87 -9.54 -7.20
C GLN A 53 2.54 -10.00 -6.59
N LEU A 54 1.86 -9.11 -5.87
CA LEU A 54 0.53 -9.39 -5.32
C LEU A 54 -0.52 -9.54 -6.41
N SER A 55 -0.45 -8.76 -7.49
CA SER A 55 -1.37 -8.88 -8.61
C SER A 55 -1.20 -10.24 -9.31
N ASP A 56 0.02 -10.70 -9.54
CA ASP A 56 0.31 -12.02 -10.10
C ASP A 56 -0.17 -13.16 -9.17
N GLU A 57 -0.01 -12.99 -7.86
CA GLU A 57 -0.43 -14.00 -6.87
C GLU A 57 -1.98 -14.01 -6.69
N GLU A 58 -2.62 -12.84 -6.68
CA GLU A 58 -4.08 -12.65 -6.55
C GLU A 58 -4.84 -12.90 -7.88
N LEU A 59 -4.20 -12.77 -9.05
CA LEU A 59 -4.77 -13.12 -10.37
C LEU A 59 -5.14 -14.60 -10.47
N LYS A 60 -4.55 -15.45 -9.62
CA LYS A 60 -4.90 -16.86 -9.51
C LYS A 60 -6.19 -17.09 -8.72
N ALA A 61 -6.63 -16.12 -7.92
CA ALA A 61 -7.95 -16.06 -7.32
C ALA A 61 -8.92 -15.39 -8.32
N VAL A 62 -9.34 -16.17 -9.31
CA VAL A 62 -10.45 -15.83 -10.23
C VAL A 62 -11.62 -15.28 -9.40
N THR A 63 -12.03 -14.03 -9.70
CA THR A 63 -13.08 -13.18 -9.09
C THR A 63 -12.60 -12.13 -8.08
N GLY A 64 -12.24 -10.94 -8.56
CA GLY A 64 -12.31 -9.70 -7.77
C GLY A 64 -11.14 -9.39 -6.85
N GLY A 65 -9.90 -9.42 -7.36
CA GLY A 65 -8.73 -8.88 -6.66
C GLY A 65 -8.85 -7.36 -6.46
N SER A 66 -9.63 -6.95 -5.45
CA SER A 66 -9.74 -5.56 -5.02
C SER A 66 -8.56 -5.26 -4.10
N VAL A 67 -7.43 -4.85 -4.68
CA VAL A 67 -6.48 -4.03 -3.91
C VAL A 67 -7.29 -2.87 -3.30
N PRO A 68 -7.24 -2.65 -1.98
CA PRO A 68 -7.99 -1.57 -1.34
C PRO A 68 -7.69 -0.24 -2.04
N ASP A 69 -8.71 0.57 -2.33
CA ASP A 69 -8.57 1.86 -3.05
C ASP A 69 -7.52 2.78 -2.41
N CYS A 70 -7.29 2.67 -1.10
CA CYS A 70 -6.24 3.41 -0.40
C CYS A 70 -4.81 3.09 -0.87
N ILE A 71 -4.56 1.86 -1.34
CA ILE A 71 -3.24 1.47 -1.87
C ILE A 71 -3.01 2.16 -3.23
N THR A 72 -4.03 2.19 -4.07
CA THR A 72 -4.01 2.88 -5.38
C THR A 72 -3.84 4.39 -5.21
N VAL A 73 -4.47 4.99 -4.19
CA VAL A 73 -4.29 6.40 -3.85
C VAL A 73 -2.86 6.67 -3.36
N CYS A 74 -2.26 5.77 -2.57
CA CYS A 74 -0.85 5.90 -2.18
C CYS A 74 0.09 5.88 -3.39
N HIS A 75 -0.14 4.97 -4.35
CA HIS A 75 0.70 4.81 -5.53
C HIS A 75 0.67 6.02 -6.48
N ASN A 76 -0.50 6.63 -6.73
CA ASN A 76 -0.64 7.72 -7.71
C ASN A 76 -0.10 9.08 -7.23
N TYR A 77 0.09 9.25 -5.93
CA TYR A 77 0.41 10.55 -5.32
C TYR A 77 1.84 10.62 -4.79
N TRP A 78 2.72 9.76 -5.31
CA TRP A 78 4.12 9.68 -4.92
C TRP A 78 5.05 10.16 -6.03
#